data_AF-A0A093Y3F4-F1
#
_entry.id   AF-A0A093Y3F4-F1
#
_cell.length_a   1.000
_cell.length_b   1.000
_cell.length_c   1.000
_cell.angle_alpha   90.00
_cell.angle_beta   90.00
_cell.angle_gamma   90.00
#
_symmetry.space_group_name_H-M   'P 1'
#
loop_
_entity.id
_entity.type
_entity.pdbx_description
1 polymer ?
#
loop_
_entity_poly.entity_id
_entity_poly.type
_entity_poly.pdbx_seq_one_letter_code
_entity_poly.pdbx_strand_id
1 'polypeptide(L)'
;MIMFPNADPNPEEEEEEIRWSIEGLQKSLEKDSCYFCKVTDSSGCYAGFAIWTLDSTSTETGHKTKSTLKRESWNPASLDVRAWIEVSKRLRDERQRALYGQQNVWRLNKISVAPGYQRKGVGSMLLQWGCDKADSCGWNSFVMASPDGVPLYSKFGFKAVGQVQTKHGVFTIRAGDLQGVQNTFSDWLGDDSTNVLKISSFYLCIEDAVQCDQYEILTYLLSQCILLDILDVAMAVCRKKRRALEIYLAHGWNINDPRTDLQPPLLSVAIRDEKLALWFLDHGADPNAECDYDYTPLSVAMVKASFATIKLLFDRGGSAEHGQLLHHVAVRQKPDRIKVLNFILKKGAPGMNRLLHQHRPANYLSLESAGLDTPLGMAARVGALDIAQHLLRHGADPTIRNSLGDLPIDTAEYHNNLDMVALLTEYGATSSNH
;
A
#
# COMPACT_ATOMS: atom_id res chain seq x y z
N MET A 1 -11.37 -2.36 -21.01
CA MET A 1 -11.23 -1.98 -19.59
C MET A 1 -9.76 -1.94 -19.31
N ILE A 2 -9.22 -0.75 -19.13
CA ILE A 2 -7.85 -0.55 -18.64
C ILE A 2 -8.00 -0.56 -17.12
N MET A 3 -7.44 -1.57 -16.48
CA MET A 3 -7.37 -1.64 -15.03
C MET A 3 -6.30 -0.65 -14.57
N PHE A 4 -6.58 0.09 -13.51
CA PHE A 4 -5.59 0.90 -12.80
C PHE A 4 -5.34 0.23 -11.47
N PRO A 5 -4.61 -0.88 -11.44
CA PRO A 5 -4.32 -1.53 -10.18
C PRO A 5 -3.35 -0.63 -9.38
N ASN A 6 -3.56 -0.53 -8.07
CA ASN A 6 -2.71 0.17 -7.11
C ASN A 6 -1.34 -0.54 -6.94
N ALA A 7 -1.22 -1.80 -7.38
CA ALA A 7 -0.01 -2.64 -7.35
C ALA A 7 -0.22 -3.96 -8.14
N ASP A 8 0.80 -4.83 -8.26
CA ASP A 8 0.61 -6.23 -8.67
C ASP A 8 -0.32 -6.92 -7.65
N PRO A 9 -1.52 -7.36 -8.05
CA PRO A 9 -2.46 -7.96 -7.12
C PRO A 9 -1.89 -9.28 -6.59
N ASN A 10 -2.03 -9.53 -5.29
CA ASN A 10 -1.79 -10.87 -4.75
C ASN A 10 -2.80 -11.86 -5.37
N PRO A 11 -2.61 -13.19 -5.26
CA PRO A 11 -3.50 -14.15 -5.91
C PRO A 11 -4.99 -14.02 -5.55
N GLU A 12 -5.31 -13.57 -4.34
CA GLU A 12 -6.71 -13.30 -3.93
C GLU A 12 -7.24 -12.04 -4.61
N GLU A 13 -6.45 -10.96 -4.67
CA GLU A 13 -6.78 -9.74 -5.40
C GLU A 13 -6.89 -9.99 -6.91
N GLU A 14 -6.06 -10.87 -7.49
CA GLU A 14 -6.13 -11.25 -8.90
C GLU A 14 -7.45 -11.98 -9.19
N GLU A 15 -7.89 -12.86 -8.28
CA GLU A 15 -9.18 -13.52 -8.38
C GLU A 15 -10.36 -12.53 -8.25
N GLU A 16 -10.23 -11.53 -7.38
CA GLU A 16 -11.19 -10.42 -7.26
C GLU A 16 -11.29 -9.59 -8.54
N GLU A 17 -10.16 -9.28 -9.17
CA GLU A 17 -10.08 -8.57 -10.44
C GLU A 17 -10.68 -9.36 -11.61
N ILE A 18 -10.42 -10.67 -11.65
CA ILE A 18 -10.99 -11.59 -12.62
C ILE A 18 -12.52 -11.61 -12.45
N ARG A 19 -13.02 -11.76 -11.22
CA ARG A 19 -14.45 -11.75 -10.91
C ARG A 19 -15.12 -10.46 -11.34
N TRP A 20 -14.53 -9.32 -10.99
CA TRP A 20 -15.03 -8.00 -11.37
C TRP A 20 -15.06 -7.81 -12.89
N SER A 21 -14.03 -8.28 -13.59
CA SER A 21 -13.97 -8.26 -15.05
C SER A 21 -15.06 -9.14 -15.69
N ILE A 22 -15.32 -10.32 -15.13
CA ILE A 22 -16.37 -11.25 -15.60
C ILE A 22 -17.76 -10.63 -15.41
N GLU A 23 -18.07 -10.05 -14.26
CA GLU A 23 -19.35 -9.38 -14.02
C GLU A 23 -19.58 -8.20 -14.98
N GLY A 24 -18.52 -7.43 -15.27
CA GLY A 24 -18.56 -6.36 -16.27
C GLY A 24 -18.85 -6.86 -17.69
N LEU A 25 -18.31 -8.05 -18.04
CA LEU A 25 -18.56 -8.70 -19.32
C LEU A 25 -19.98 -9.27 -19.41
N GLN A 26 -20.50 -9.90 -18.36
CA GLN A 26 -21.88 -10.41 -18.30
C GLN A 26 -22.90 -9.30 -18.60
N LYS A 27 -22.78 -8.16 -17.91
CA LYS A 27 -23.62 -6.97 -18.15
C LYS A 27 -23.53 -6.42 -19.58
N SER A 28 -22.41 -6.64 -20.26
CA SER A 28 -22.23 -6.21 -21.64
C SER A 28 -22.90 -7.17 -22.63
N LEU A 29 -22.90 -8.47 -22.32
CA LEU A 29 -23.52 -9.54 -23.11
C LEU A 29 -25.05 -9.56 -23.01
N GLU A 30 -25.61 -9.04 -21.91
CA GLU A 30 -27.07 -8.92 -21.70
C GLU A 30 -27.73 -7.85 -22.58
N LYS A 31 -26.97 -7.07 -23.35
CA LYS A 31 -27.53 -6.06 -24.27
C LYS A 31 -27.89 -6.67 -25.61
N ASP A 32 -29.10 -6.42 -26.08
CA ASP A 32 -29.59 -6.91 -27.39
C ASP A 32 -28.74 -6.45 -28.58
N SER A 33 -27.95 -5.38 -28.43
CA SER A 33 -27.04 -4.86 -29.46
C SER A 33 -25.61 -5.42 -29.39
N CYS A 34 -25.36 -6.45 -28.57
CA CYS A 34 -24.06 -7.07 -28.37
C CYS A 34 -23.81 -8.27 -29.28
N TYR A 35 -22.60 -8.34 -29.85
CA TYR A 35 -22.17 -9.42 -30.73
C TYR A 35 -20.85 -10.01 -30.24
N PHE A 36 -20.81 -11.33 -30.10
CA PHE A 36 -19.69 -12.07 -29.53
C PHE A 36 -19.07 -13.01 -30.56
N CYS A 37 -17.75 -12.93 -30.72
CA CYS A 37 -16.97 -13.85 -31.56
C CYS A 37 -15.89 -14.52 -30.71
N LYS A 38 -15.71 -15.83 -30.89
CA LYS A 38 -14.67 -16.63 -30.22
C LYS A 38 -13.87 -17.41 -31.23
N VAL A 39 -12.60 -17.62 -30.94
CA VAL A 39 -11.69 -18.48 -31.71
C VAL A 39 -11.29 -19.66 -30.85
N THR A 40 -11.38 -20.86 -31.42
CA THR A 40 -10.88 -22.10 -30.82
C THR A 40 -9.81 -22.70 -31.71
N ASP A 41 -8.89 -23.46 -31.13
CA ASP A 41 -8.00 -24.31 -31.90
C ASP A 41 -8.68 -25.61 -32.35
N SER A 42 -7.92 -26.46 -33.06
CA SER A 42 -8.40 -27.75 -33.56
C SER A 42 -8.78 -28.75 -32.46
N SER A 43 -8.31 -28.55 -31.22
CA SER A 43 -8.71 -29.35 -30.05
C SER A 43 -9.94 -28.79 -29.33
N GLY A 44 -10.48 -27.65 -29.76
CA GLY A 44 -11.61 -26.98 -29.13
C GLY A 44 -11.23 -26.09 -27.94
N CYS A 45 -9.92 -25.88 -27.68
CA CYS A 45 -9.46 -24.96 -26.64
C CYS A 45 -9.64 -23.51 -27.10
N TYR A 46 -10.06 -22.64 -26.18
CA TYR A 46 -10.31 -21.22 -26.47
C TYR A 46 -9.01 -20.44 -26.65
N ALA A 47 -8.80 -19.87 -27.84
CA ALA A 47 -7.62 -19.09 -28.19
C ALA A 47 -7.83 -17.58 -27.98
N GLY A 48 -9.07 -17.10 -28.08
CA GLY A 48 -9.42 -15.69 -27.87
C GLY A 48 -10.88 -15.37 -28.15
N PHE A 49 -11.28 -14.14 -27.85
CA PHE A 49 -12.62 -13.63 -28.13
C PHE A 49 -12.65 -12.12 -28.38
N ALA A 50 -13.71 -11.65 -29.04
CA ALA A 50 -14.02 -10.24 -29.22
C ALA A 50 -15.51 -9.97 -29.01
N ILE A 51 -15.81 -8.79 -28.46
CA ILE A 51 -17.16 -8.28 -28.22
C ILE A 51 -17.33 -6.95 -28.93
N TRP A 52 -18.36 -6.87 -29.78
CA TRP A 52 -18.74 -5.67 -30.50
C TRP A 52 -20.15 -5.23 -30.10
N THR A 53 -20.44 -3.94 -30.21
CA THR A 53 -21.78 -3.39 -29.96
C THR A 53 -22.15 -2.38 -31.03
N LEU A 54 -23.42 -2.43 -31.47
CA LEU A 54 -23.99 -1.41 -32.34
C LEU A 54 -24.66 -0.31 -31.51
N ASP A 55 -24.20 0.92 -31.67
CA ASP A 55 -24.78 2.11 -31.06
C ASP A 55 -25.58 2.89 -32.13
N SER A 56 -26.92 2.87 -32.08
CA SER A 56 -27.81 3.33 -33.17
C SER A 56 -28.08 4.85 -33.22
N THR A 57 -27.91 5.60 -32.12
CA THR A 57 -28.03 7.07 -32.10
C THR A 57 -27.07 7.72 -31.09
N SER A 58 -26.34 8.76 -31.50
CA SER A 58 -25.44 9.53 -30.61
C SER A 58 -26.12 10.73 -29.93
N THR A 59 -27.45 10.88 -30.02
CA THR A 59 -28.20 11.97 -29.38
C THR A 59 -29.10 11.44 -28.26
N GLU A 60 -28.53 11.29 -27.06
CA GLU A 60 -29.31 11.43 -25.82
C GLU A 60 -28.73 12.61 -25.02
N THR A 61 -29.07 13.83 -25.42
CA THR A 61 -29.39 14.88 -24.45
C THR A 61 -30.72 14.50 -23.79
N GLY A 62 -30.67 13.52 -22.89
CA GLY A 62 -31.82 13.08 -22.12
C GLY A 62 -31.41 13.05 -20.66
N HIS A 63 -31.93 13.98 -19.88
CA HIS A 63 -32.05 13.82 -18.44
C HIS A 63 -32.82 12.51 -18.16
N LYS A 64 -32.11 11.39 -18.11
CA LYS A 64 -32.61 10.21 -17.41
C LYS A 64 -32.48 10.57 -15.93
N THR A 65 -33.60 10.93 -15.33
CA THR A 65 -33.85 10.84 -13.89
C THR A 65 -33.37 9.46 -13.45
N LYS A 66 -32.12 9.37 -12.99
CA LYS A 66 -31.60 8.14 -12.43
C LYS A 66 -32.25 7.98 -11.08
N SER A 67 -33.24 7.08 -11.06
CA SER A 67 -33.56 6.20 -9.94
C SER A 67 -32.44 6.20 -8.91
N THR A 68 -32.76 6.75 -7.74
CA THR A 68 -31.97 6.79 -6.50
C THR A 68 -31.91 5.40 -5.87
N LEU A 69 -31.48 4.41 -6.65
CA LEU A 69 -30.88 3.20 -6.13
C LEU A 69 -29.40 3.30 -6.43
N LYS A 70 -28.66 3.92 -5.51
CA LYS A 70 -27.21 3.74 -5.38
C LYS A 70 -26.98 2.24 -5.17
N ARG A 71 -26.81 1.51 -6.27
CA ARG A 71 -26.23 0.16 -6.22
C ARG A 71 -24.76 0.35 -5.93
N GLU A 72 -24.32 -0.05 -4.75
CA GLU A 72 -22.91 -0.16 -4.41
C GLU A 72 -22.26 -1.11 -5.42
N SER A 73 -21.59 -0.54 -6.41
CA SER A 73 -20.69 -1.29 -7.29
C SER A 73 -19.49 -1.63 -6.44
N TRP A 74 -19.42 -2.87 -5.97
CA TRP A 74 -18.21 -3.41 -5.36
C TRP A 74 -17.04 -3.27 -6.35
N ASN A 75 -15.90 -2.78 -5.86
CA ASN A 75 -14.68 -2.60 -6.61
C ASN A 75 -13.59 -3.49 -5.99
N PRO A 76 -12.68 -4.09 -6.78
CA PRO A 76 -11.55 -4.83 -6.24
C PRO A 76 -10.70 -3.94 -5.34
N ALA A 77 -10.13 -4.49 -4.26
CA ALA A 77 -9.27 -3.74 -3.35
C ALA A 77 -8.02 -3.16 -4.04
N SER A 78 -7.56 -3.85 -5.08
CA SER A 78 -6.45 -3.42 -5.92
C SER A 78 -6.79 -2.24 -6.82
N LEU A 79 -8.05 -1.84 -7.04
CA LEU A 79 -8.36 -0.77 -8.01
C LEU A 79 -8.06 0.63 -7.44
N ASP A 80 -7.26 1.43 -8.14
CA ASP A 80 -7.21 2.88 -7.92
C ASP A 80 -8.52 3.50 -8.41
N VAL A 81 -9.48 3.61 -7.49
CA VAL A 81 -10.81 4.15 -7.78
C VAL A 81 -10.73 5.61 -8.25
N ARG A 82 -9.77 6.40 -7.74
CA ARG A 82 -9.66 7.83 -8.08
C ARG A 82 -9.10 8.01 -9.49
N ALA A 83 -7.98 7.34 -9.80
CA ALA A 83 -7.42 7.37 -11.15
C ALA A 83 -8.40 6.76 -12.16
N TRP A 84 -9.05 5.64 -11.82
CA TRP A 84 -10.05 5.03 -12.68
C TRP A 84 -11.23 5.97 -12.98
N ILE A 85 -11.76 6.70 -11.99
CA ILE A 85 -12.83 7.69 -12.20
C ILE A 85 -12.36 8.82 -13.12
N GLU A 86 -11.18 9.36 -12.88
CA GLU A 86 -10.63 10.49 -13.64
C GLU A 86 -10.40 10.09 -15.11
N VAL A 87 -9.69 8.99 -15.36
CA VAL A 87 -9.39 8.53 -16.72
C VAL A 87 -10.66 8.08 -17.42
N SER A 88 -11.56 7.38 -16.73
CA SER A 88 -12.84 6.97 -17.31
C SER A 88 -13.69 8.16 -17.71
N LYS A 89 -13.65 9.28 -16.98
CA LYS A 89 -14.33 10.52 -17.37
C LYS A 89 -13.73 11.07 -18.67
N ARG A 90 -12.41 11.26 -18.72
CA ARG A 90 -11.73 11.78 -19.92
C ARG A 90 -11.95 10.91 -21.16
N LEU A 91 -11.89 9.59 -21.02
CA LEU A 91 -12.17 8.65 -22.11
C LEU A 91 -13.62 8.73 -22.60
N ARG A 92 -14.59 8.95 -21.70
CA ARG A 92 -15.99 9.17 -22.10
C ARG A 92 -16.18 10.48 -22.86
N ASP A 93 -15.59 11.56 -22.37
CA ASP A 93 -15.68 12.89 -22.97
C ASP A 93 -15.04 12.89 -24.37
N GLU A 94 -13.86 12.29 -24.51
CA GLU A 94 -13.15 12.20 -25.78
C GLU A 94 -13.86 11.29 -26.78
N ARG A 95 -14.44 10.17 -26.32
CA ARG A 95 -15.29 9.34 -27.17
C ARG A 95 -16.53 10.10 -27.64
N GLN A 96 -17.18 10.87 -26.76
CA GLN A 96 -18.34 11.67 -27.13
C GLN A 96 -17.98 12.72 -28.17
N ARG A 97 -16.83 13.38 -28.04
CA ARG A 97 -16.28 14.30 -29.04
C ARG A 97 -16.02 13.60 -30.38
N ALA A 98 -15.33 12.47 -30.36
CA ALA A 98 -14.94 11.73 -31.57
C ALA A 98 -16.14 11.13 -32.33
N LEU A 99 -17.20 10.78 -31.62
CA LEU A 99 -18.42 10.18 -32.19
C LEU A 99 -19.56 11.20 -32.38
N TYR A 100 -19.30 12.49 -32.16
CA TYR A 100 -20.33 13.51 -32.29
C TYR A 100 -20.91 13.54 -33.71
N GLY A 101 -22.24 13.39 -33.81
CA GLY A 101 -22.97 13.38 -35.08
C GLY A 101 -22.86 12.08 -35.89
N GLN A 102 -22.20 11.06 -35.36
CA GLN A 102 -22.11 9.74 -36.00
C GLN A 102 -23.34 8.90 -35.68
N GLN A 103 -23.83 8.14 -36.67
CA GLN A 103 -24.91 7.17 -36.49
C GLN A 103 -24.39 5.77 -36.82
N ASN A 104 -25.03 4.75 -36.24
CA ASN A 104 -24.69 3.34 -36.46
C ASN A 104 -23.20 3.06 -36.24
N VAL A 105 -22.72 3.38 -35.03
CA VAL A 105 -21.32 3.16 -34.66
C VAL A 105 -21.13 1.72 -34.20
N TRP A 106 -20.28 0.99 -34.90
CA TRP A 106 -19.89 -0.38 -34.58
C TRP A 106 -18.65 -0.40 -33.70
N ARG A 107 -18.85 -0.62 -32.40
CA ARG A 107 -17.82 -0.39 -31.39
C ARG A 107 -17.21 -1.68 -30.87
N LEU A 108 -15.88 -1.78 -30.93
CA LEU A 108 -15.15 -2.85 -30.25
C LEU A 108 -15.07 -2.55 -28.74
N ASN A 109 -15.72 -3.39 -27.93
CA ASN A 109 -15.73 -3.27 -26.47
C ASN A 109 -14.52 -3.93 -25.81
N LYS A 110 -14.25 -5.16 -26.22
CA LYS A 110 -13.21 -6.01 -25.65
C LYS A 110 -12.70 -6.94 -26.73
N ILE A 111 -11.38 -7.09 -26.77
CA ILE A 111 -10.70 -8.15 -27.49
C ILE A 111 -9.69 -8.76 -26.52
N SER A 112 -9.57 -10.07 -26.53
CA SER A 112 -8.60 -10.79 -25.70
C SER A 112 -8.09 -12.02 -26.44
N VAL A 113 -6.79 -12.28 -26.31
CA VAL A 113 -6.11 -13.44 -26.87
C VAL A 113 -5.31 -14.10 -25.76
N ALA A 114 -5.53 -15.40 -25.56
CA ALA A 114 -4.84 -16.17 -24.54
C ALA A 114 -3.31 -16.10 -24.77
N PRO A 115 -2.47 -16.00 -23.71
CA PRO A 115 -1.03 -15.76 -23.83
C PRO A 115 -0.32 -16.68 -24.82
N GLY A 116 -0.61 -17.99 -24.79
CA GLY A 116 -0.02 -18.98 -25.70
C GLY A 116 -0.39 -18.82 -27.19
N TYR A 117 -1.37 -17.97 -27.51
CA TYR A 117 -1.87 -17.70 -28.86
C TYR A 117 -1.63 -16.25 -29.33
N GLN A 118 -1.01 -15.42 -28.47
CA GLN A 118 -0.66 -14.06 -28.84
C GLN A 118 0.37 -14.06 -29.98
N ARG A 119 0.29 -13.03 -30.84
CA ARG A 119 1.15 -12.85 -32.02
C ARG A 119 1.07 -13.98 -33.07
N LYS A 120 0.12 -14.91 -32.95
CA LYS A 120 -0.14 -16.00 -33.92
C LYS A 120 -1.34 -15.73 -34.85
N GLY A 121 -1.75 -14.48 -35.00
CA GLY A 121 -2.84 -14.09 -35.93
C GLY A 121 -4.26 -14.15 -35.36
N VAL A 122 -4.49 -14.73 -34.17
CA VAL A 122 -5.84 -14.82 -33.55
C VAL A 122 -6.51 -13.46 -33.38
N GLY A 123 -5.78 -12.45 -32.92
CA GLY A 123 -6.31 -11.08 -32.79
C GLY A 123 -6.70 -10.47 -34.14
N SER A 124 -5.95 -10.76 -35.20
CA SER A 124 -6.28 -10.32 -36.56
C SER A 124 -7.55 -10.97 -37.09
N MET A 125 -7.75 -12.28 -36.82
CA MET A 125 -8.98 -12.98 -37.21
C MET A 125 -10.23 -12.39 -36.53
N LEU A 126 -10.13 -12.13 -35.22
CA LEU A 126 -11.21 -11.53 -34.44
C LEU A 126 -11.54 -10.10 -34.91
N LEU A 127 -10.53 -9.33 -35.29
CA LEU A 127 -10.70 -7.97 -35.79
C LEU A 127 -11.27 -7.97 -37.21
N GLN A 128 -10.80 -8.86 -38.10
CA GLN A 128 -11.31 -9.02 -39.46
C GLN A 128 -12.81 -9.28 -39.46
N TRP A 129 -13.27 -10.26 -38.65
CA TRP A 129 -14.68 -10.60 -38.52
C TRP A 129 -15.55 -9.38 -38.16
N GLY A 130 -15.08 -8.53 -37.25
CA GLY A 130 -15.79 -7.32 -36.86
C GLY A 130 -15.81 -6.25 -37.96
N CYS A 131 -14.71 -6.08 -38.69
CA CYS A 131 -14.62 -5.13 -39.80
C CYS A 131 -15.48 -5.56 -40.98
N ASP A 132 -15.44 -6.84 -41.37
CA ASP A 132 -16.26 -7.39 -42.45
C ASP A 132 -17.76 -7.15 -42.18
N LYS A 133 -18.17 -7.32 -40.91
CA LYS A 133 -19.54 -7.05 -40.50
C LYS A 133 -19.90 -5.57 -40.67
N ALA A 134 -19.05 -4.67 -40.19
CA ALA A 134 -19.28 -3.23 -40.32
C ALA A 134 -19.36 -2.80 -41.79
N ASP A 135 -18.44 -3.29 -42.62
CA ASP A 135 -18.38 -2.97 -44.05
C ASP A 135 -19.62 -3.49 -44.79
N SER A 136 -20.07 -4.71 -44.47
CA SER A 136 -21.28 -5.30 -45.08
C SER A 136 -22.56 -4.53 -44.73
N CYS A 137 -22.57 -3.83 -43.59
CA CYS A 137 -23.72 -3.08 -43.10
C CYS A 137 -23.58 -1.55 -43.30
N GLY A 138 -22.45 -1.08 -43.83
CA GLY A 138 -22.16 0.35 -43.99
C GLY A 138 -22.03 1.11 -42.67
N TRP A 139 -21.51 0.48 -41.63
CA TRP A 139 -21.35 1.07 -40.29
C TRP A 139 -19.96 1.62 -40.04
N ASN A 140 -19.89 2.70 -39.26
CA ASN A 140 -18.61 3.28 -38.85
C ASN A 140 -18.02 2.51 -37.66
N SER A 141 -16.82 1.95 -37.82
CA SER A 141 -16.15 1.22 -36.75
C SER A 141 -15.39 2.13 -35.80
N PHE A 142 -15.46 1.84 -34.49
CA PHE A 142 -14.76 2.60 -33.45
C PHE A 142 -14.13 1.71 -32.39
N VAL A 143 -12.92 2.05 -31.94
CA VAL A 143 -12.23 1.39 -30.83
C VAL A 143 -11.48 2.41 -30.00
N MET A 144 -11.50 2.24 -28.67
CA MET A 144 -10.53 2.90 -27.79
C MET A 144 -9.34 1.97 -27.61
N ALA A 145 -8.17 2.39 -28.09
CA ALA A 145 -6.96 1.59 -28.09
C ALA A 145 -5.98 2.05 -27.02
N SER A 146 -5.27 1.11 -26.40
CA SER A 146 -3.99 1.41 -25.76
C SER A 146 -2.92 1.67 -26.84
N PRO A 147 -1.81 2.35 -26.53
CA PRO A 147 -0.72 2.56 -27.48
C PRO A 147 -0.24 1.26 -28.15
N ASP A 148 -0.15 0.18 -27.38
CA ASP A 148 0.24 -1.15 -27.88
C ASP A 148 -0.74 -1.80 -28.86
N GLY A 149 -2.02 -1.43 -28.76
CA GLY A 149 -3.05 -1.92 -29.67
C GLY A 149 -3.04 -1.20 -31.02
N VAL A 150 -2.53 0.03 -31.08
CA VAL A 150 -2.58 0.88 -32.29
C VAL A 150 -1.99 0.18 -33.52
N PRO A 151 -0.80 -0.46 -33.47
CA PRO A 151 -0.25 -1.15 -34.63
C PRO A 151 -1.12 -2.28 -35.18
N LEU A 152 -1.93 -2.94 -34.33
CA LEU A 152 -2.88 -3.96 -34.78
C LEU A 152 -4.04 -3.29 -35.52
N TYR A 153 -4.66 -2.26 -34.93
CA TYR A 153 -5.84 -1.62 -35.51
C TYR A 153 -5.52 -0.89 -36.82
N SER A 154 -4.37 -0.25 -36.93
CA SER A 154 -3.97 0.45 -38.16
C SER A 154 -3.85 -0.47 -39.37
N LYS A 155 -3.54 -1.77 -39.18
CA LYS A 155 -3.54 -2.76 -40.28
C LYS A 155 -4.92 -2.98 -40.90
N PHE A 156 -5.98 -2.64 -40.18
CA PHE A 156 -7.38 -2.78 -40.60
C PHE A 156 -7.99 -1.42 -40.97
N GLY A 157 -7.16 -0.42 -41.27
CA GLY A 157 -7.62 0.89 -41.76
C GLY A 157 -8.12 1.85 -40.68
N PHE A 158 -8.05 1.49 -39.39
CA PHE A 158 -8.38 2.41 -38.30
C PHE A 158 -7.39 3.58 -38.25
N LYS A 159 -7.93 4.79 -38.09
CA LYS A 159 -7.16 6.03 -37.92
C LYS A 159 -7.39 6.62 -36.55
N ALA A 160 -6.35 7.21 -35.96
CA ALA A 160 -6.49 7.93 -34.70
C ALA A 160 -7.30 9.21 -34.92
N VAL A 161 -8.39 9.36 -34.18
CA VAL A 161 -9.32 10.51 -34.25
C VAL A 161 -9.31 11.38 -32.98
N GLY A 162 -8.54 10.96 -31.98
CA GLY A 162 -8.46 11.57 -30.66
C GLY A 162 -7.47 10.83 -29.77
N GLN A 163 -6.99 11.52 -28.74
CA GLN A 163 -6.07 10.94 -27.75
C GLN A 163 -6.40 11.51 -26.38
N VAL A 164 -6.58 10.63 -25.39
CA VAL A 164 -6.62 11.04 -23.99
C VAL A 164 -5.22 10.90 -23.44
N GLN A 165 -4.61 12.03 -23.10
CA GLN A 165 -3.41 12.05 -22.28
C GLN A 165 -3.84 12.07 -20.81
N THR A 166 -3.43 11.03 -20.10
CA THR A 166 -3.53 10.94 -18.66
C THR A 166 -2.24 11.48 -18.06
N LYS A 167 -2.31 12.10 -16.87
CA LYS A 167 -1.12 12.59 -16.15
C LYS A 167 -0.11 11.47 -15.88
N HIS A 168 -0.60 10.24 -15.85
CA HIS A 168 0.18 9.02 -15.94
C HIS A 168 0.22 8.62 -17.41
N GLY A 169 1.33 8.89 -18.11
CA GLY A 169 1.62 8.21 -19.37
C GLY A 169 1.60 6.70 -19.15
N VAL A 170 1.51 5.92 -20.22
CA VAL A 170 1.76 4.47 -20.12
C VAL A 170 3.22 4.31 -19.66
N PHE A 171 3.45 4.19 -18.36
CA PHE A 171 4.69 3.68 -17.81
C PHE A 171 4.60 2.17 -17.98
N THR A 172 5.01 1.70 -19.15
CA THR A 172 5.66 0.40 -19.16
C THR A 172 7.13 0.73 -19.02
N ILE A 173 7.69 0.58 -17.81
CA ILE A 173 9.11 0.25 -17.68
C ILE A 173 9.24 -1.15 -18.32
N ARG A 174 9.21 -1.18 -19.65
CA ARG A 174 9.48 -2.36 -20.45
C ARG A 174 10.96 -2.61 -20.27
N ALA A 175 11.29 -3.49 -19.34
CA ALA A 175 12.55 -4.19 -19.23
C ALA A 175 13.79 -3.31 -19.49
N GLY A 176 14.18 -2.49 -18.50
CA GLY A 176 15.55 -1.94 -18.44
C GLY A 176 15.99 -0.99 -19.55
N ASP A 177 15.06 -0.30 -20.23
CA ASP A 177 15.42 0.75 -21.19
C ASP A 177 15.89 2.04 -20.49
N LEU A 178 17.08 1.98 -19.90
CA LEU A 178 17.74 3.13 -19.28
C LEU A 178 17.93 4.28 -20.29
N GLN A 179 18.21 3.96 -21.56
CA GLN A 179 18.42 4.96 -22.60
C GLN A 179 17.12 5.73 -22.90
N GLY A 180 15.99 5.04 -22.95
CA GLY A 180 14.67 5.66 -23.07
C GLY A 180 14.35 6.60 -21.90
N VAL A 181 14.68 6.18 -20.67
CA VAL A 181 14.54 7.03 -19.47
C VAL A 181 15.43 8.28 -19.55
N GLN A 182 16.70 8.11 -19.94
CA GLN A 182 17.67 9.20 -20.08
C GLN A 182 17.29 10.20 -21.17
N ASN A 183 16.83 9.71 -22.33
CA ASN A 183 16.37 10.56 -23.43
C ASN A 183 15.15 11.38 -23.00
N THR A 184 14.19 10.75 -22.32
CA THR A 184 13.01 11.43 -21.76
C THR A 184 13.42 12.51 -20.75
N PHE A 185 14.38 12.21 -19.88
CA PHE A 185 14.89 13.16 -18.88
C PHE A 185 15.59 14.35 -19.54
N SER A 186 16.37 14.11 -20.60
CA SER A 186 17.10 15.12 -21.36
C SER A 186 16.16 16.06 -22.13
N ASP A 187 15.12 15.50 -22.77
CA ASP A 187 14.10 16.28 -23.47
C ASP A 187 13.31 17.18 -22.49
N TRP A 188 13.14 16.76 -21.23
CA TRP A 188 12.36 17.49 -20.24
C TRP A 188 13.13 18.61 -19.53
N LEU A 189 14.44 18.45 -19.33
CA LEU A 189 15.31 19.49 -18.77
C LEU A 189 15.53 20.68 -19.72
N GLY A 190 15.30 20.49 -21.02
CA GLY A 190 15.33 21.58 -22.01
C GLY A 190 14.16 22.57 -21.89
N ASP A 191 13.09 22.21 -21.17
CA ASP A 191 11.75 22.81 -21.29
C ASP A 191 11.24 23.44 -19.97
N ASP A 192 12.13 24.11 -19.23
CA ASP A 192 11.90 24.85 -17.96
C ASP A 192 12.10 24.03 -16.65
N SER A 193 13.07 24.46 -15.85
CA SER A 193 13.56 23.81 -14.61
C SER A 193 12.65 24.00 -13.39
N THR A 194 11.57 24.77 -13.50
CA THR A 194 10.72 25.16 -12.37
C THR A 194 9.40 24.38 -12.25
N ASN A 195 9.21 23.35 -13.08
CA ASN A 195 7.92 22.68 -13.21
C ASN A 195 7.67 21.63 -12.10
N VAL A 196 7.27 22.12 -10.92
CA VAL A 196 7.00 21.33 -9.69
C VAL A 196 6.01 20.15 -9.92
N LEU A 197 5.11 20.27 -10.90
CA LEU A 197 4.17 19.20 -11.28
C LEU A 197 4.83 18.02 -12.03
N LYS A 198 6.02 18.21 -12.62
CA LYS A 198 6.79 17.14 -13.29
C LYS A 198 7.55 16.27 -12.26
N ILE A 199 7.92 16.84 -11.11
CA ILE A 199 8.62 16.15 -10.02
C ILE A 199 7.73 15.06 -9.39
N SER A 200 6.41 15.31 -9.26
CA SER A 200 5.47 14.33 -8.71
C SER A 200 5.33 13.05 -9.56
N SER A 201 5.60 13.13 -10.87
CA SER A 201 5.51 11.98 -11.79
C SER A 201 6.69 11.01 -11.66
N PHE A 202 7.81 11.45 -11.05
CA PHE A 202 9.01 10.63 -10.91
C PHE A 202 9.02 9.76 -9.65
N TYR A 203 8.26 10.09 -8.61
CA TYR A 203 8.10 9.20 -7.44
C TYR A 203 7.57 7.81 -7.86
N LEU A 204 6.62 7.77 -8.80
CA LEU A 204 6.10 6.50 -9.36
C LEU A 204 7.19 5.71 -10.11
N CYS A 205 8.18 6.38 -10.71
CA CYS A 205 9.28 5.72 -11.43
C CYS A 205 10.30 5.08 -10.48
N ILE A 206 10.49 5.65 -9.28
CA ILE A 206 11.34 5.08 -8.24
C ILE A 206 10.69 3.78 -7.72
N GLU A 207 9.40 3.81 -7.42
CA GLU A 207 8.66 2.62 -6.97
C GLU A 207 8.71 1.49 -8.01
N ASP A 208 8.40 1.80 -9.28
CA ASP A 208 8.44 0.81 -10.36
C ASP A 208 9.86 0.26 -10.56
N ALA A 209 10.89 1.10 -10.48
CA ALA A 209 12.28 0.66 -10.60
C ALA A 209 12.66 -0.32 -9.48
N VAL A 210 12.21 -0.07 -8.24
CA VAL A 210 12.42 -1.00 -7.11
C VAL A 210 11.61 -2.28 -7.27
N GLN A 211 10.37 -2.21 -7.74
CA GLN A 211 9.51 -3.39 -7.95
C GLN A 211 10.13 -4.32 -8.99
N CYS A 212 10.54 -3.76 -10.12
CA CYS A 212 11.06 -4.48 -11.28
C CYS A 212 12.57 -4.75 -11.23
N ASP A 213 13.23 -4.53 -10.08
CA ASP A 213 14.67 -4.73 -9.88
C ASP A 213 15.56 -3.98 -10.90
N GLN A 214 15.11 -2.80 -11.34
CA GLN A 214 15.81 -1.93 -12.29
C GLN A 214 16.73 -0.94 -11.57
N TYR A 215 17.78 -1.48 -10.96
CA TYR A 215 18.70 -0.75 -10.08
C TYR A 215 19.52 0.33 -10.80
N GLU A 216 19.81 0.14 -12.09
CA GLU A 216 20.50 1.11 -12.93
C GLU A 216 19.62 2.34 -13.19
N ILE A 217 18.32 2.13 -13.42
CA ILE A 217 17.33 3.20 -13.55
C ILE A 217 17.17 3.92 -12.21
N LEU A 218 17.05 3.18 -11.11
CA LEU A 218 16.97 3.75 -9.76
C LEU A 218 18.18 4.65 -9.44
N THR A 219 19.39 4.16 -9.73
CA THR A 219 20.65 4.91 -9.54
C THR A 219 20.65 6.18 -10.39
N TYR A 220 20.26 6.07 -11.65
CA TYR A 220 20.17 7.22 -12.54
C TYR A 220 19.18 8.26 -12.00
N LEU A 221 17.96 7.85 -11.63
CA LEU A 221 16.93 8.76 -11.11
C LEU A 221 17.42 9.53 -9.87
N LEU A 222 18.04 8.85 -8.91
CA LEU A 222 18.55 9.49 -7.69
C LEU A 222 19.76 10.40 -7.96
N SER A 223 20.57 10.10 -8.98
CA SER A 223 21.68 10.97 -9.41
C SER A 223 21.22 12.32 -9.98
N GLN A 224 19.96 12.42 -10.40
CA GLN A 224 19.39 13.65 -10.96
C GLN A 224 18.77 14.58 -9.88
N CYS A 225 19.15 14.42 -8.61
CA CYS A 225 18.65 15.20 -7.47
C CYS A 225 17.13 15.10 -7.24
N ILE A 226 16.51 13.98 -7.62
CA ILE A 226 15.13 13.68 -7.21
C ILE A 226 15.14 13.48 -5.70
N LEU A 227 14.29 14.24 -4.99
CA LEU A 227 14.13 14.12 -3.54
C LEU A 227 13.66 12.70 -3.20
N LEU A 228 14.40 12.04 -2.31
CA LEU A 228 14.03 10.71 -1.81
C LEU A 228 12.85 10.83 -0.86
N ASP A 229 11.73 10.17 -1.16
CA ASP A 229 10.62 10.03 -0.23
C ASP A 229 10.87 8.85 0.70
N ILE A 230 10.66 9.06 2.01
CA ILE A 230 10.76 8.01 3.02
C ILE A 230 9.75 6.87 2.75
N LEU A 231 8.65 7.15 2.05
CA LEU A 231 7.69 6.15 1.60
C LEU A 231 8.30 5.16 0.59
N ASP A 232 9.12 5.63 -0.35
CA ASP A 232 9.80 4.78 -1.35
C ASP A 232 10.80 3.83 -0.68
N VAL A 233 11.53 4.35 0.32
CA VAL A 233 12.44 3.54 1.12
C VAL A 233 11.66 2.53 1.96
N ALA A 234 10.55 2.95 2.58
CA ALA A 234 9.69 2.06 3.36
C ALA A 234 9.16 0.88 2.52
N MET A 235 8.79 1.14 1.27
CA MET A 235 8.36 0.10 0.32
C MET A 235 9.49 -0.88 0.02
N ALA A 236 10.71 -0.40 -0.23
CA ALA A 236 11.87 -1.26 -0.42
C ALA A 236 12.17 -2.14 0.81
N VAL A 237 11.98 -1.62 2.03
CA VAL A 237 12.09 -2.38 3.29
C VAL A 237 11.04 -3.47 3.38
N CYS A 238 9.76 -3.12 3.18
CA CYS A 238 8.64 -4.07 3.19
C CYS A 238 8.83 -5.19 2.17
N ARG A 239 9.35 -4.86 0.99
CA ARG A 239 9.64 -5.82 -0.10
C ARG A 239 11.02 -6.47 0.00
N LYS A 240 11.80 -6.16 1.04
CA LYS A 240 13.15 -6.71 1.32
C LYS A 240 14.14 -6.50 0.16
N LYS A 241 14.00 -5.41 -0.60
CA LYS A 241 14.83 -5.07 -1.76
C LYS A 241 16.18 -4.48 -1.34
N ARG A 242 17.08 -5.32 -0.82
CA ARG A 242 18.38 -4.89 -0.26
C ARG A 242 19.20 -4.02 -1.21
N ARG A 243 19.30 -4.38 -2.49
CA ARG A 243 20.07 -3.61 -3.47
C ARG A 243 19.49 -2.20 -3.70
N ALA A 244 18.18 -2.01 -3.57
CA ALA A 244 17.59 -0.67 -3.57
C ALA A 244 17.98 0.11 -2.30
N LEU A 245 17.98 -0.54 -1.14
CA LEU A 245 18.41 0.09 0.13
C LEU A 245 19.88 0.53 0.09
N GLU A 246 20.78 -0.28 -0.48
CA GLU A 246 22.18 0.09 -0.72
C GLU A 246 22.28 1.36 -1.58
N ILE A 247 21.48 1.42 -2.65
CA ILE A 247 21.44 2.59 -3.54
C ILE A 247 20.92 3.81 -2.80
N TYR A 248 19.87 3.68 -1.99
CA TYR A 248 19.34 4.78 -1.18
C TYR A 248 20.37 5.31 -0.18
N LEU A 249 21.08 4.43 0.53
CA LEU A 249 22.19 4.84 1.43
C LEU A 249 23.28 5.60 0.66
N ALA A 250 23.67 5.11 -0.51
CA ALA A 250 24.65 5.77 -1.37
C ALA A 250 24.20 7.15 -1.88
N HIS A 251 22.88 7.40 -1.94
CA HIS A 251 22.28 8.67 -2.36
C HIS A 251 21.76 9.51 -1.18
N GLY A 252 22.30 9.29 0.02
CA GLY A 252 22.10 10.20 1.15
C GLY A 252 20.87 9.91 2.01
N TRP A 253 20.22 8.75 1.85
CA TRP A 253 19.23 8.30 2.83
C TRP A 253 19.89 8.13 4.20
N ASN A 254 19.41 8.88 5.19
CA ASN A 254 19.81 8.64 6.57
C ASN A 254 18.95 7.52 7.18
N ILE A 255 19.60 6.39 7.46
CA ILE A 255 18.97 5.18 8.02
C ILE A 255 18.32 5.40 9.40
N ASN A 256 18.72 6.47 10.09
CA ASN A 256 18.27 6.83 11.44
C ASN A 256 17.23 7.95 11.46
N ASP A 257 16.80 8.47 10.30
CA ASP A 257 15.72 9.45 10.26
C ASP A 257 14.38 8.78 10.62
N PRO A 258 13.56 9.42 11.47
CA PRO A 258 12.23 8.93 11.76
C PRO A 258 11.36 8.99 10.49
N ARG A 259 10.41 8.07 10.37
CA ARG A 259 9.47 8.05 9.24
C ARG A 259 8.52 9.24 9.29
N THR A 260 8.05 9.54 10.49
CA THR A 260 7.25 10.71 10.85
C THR A 260 7.55 11.04 12.30
N ASP A 261 7.05 12.17 12.80
CA ASP A 261 7.17 12.56 14.21
C ASP A 261 6.69 11.45 15.18
N LEU A 262 5.74 10.60 14.76
CA LEU A 262 5.19 9.51 15.58
C LEU A 262 5.66 8.11 15.16
N GLN A 263 6.53 8.00 14.16
CA GLN A 263 6.99 6.73 13.63
C GLN A 263 8.52 6.67 13.62
N PRO A 264 9.13 5.74 14.39
CA PRO A 264 10.57 5.64 14.48
C PRO A 264 11.20 5.23 13.14
N PRO A 265 12.55 5.29 13.04
CA PRO A 265 13.27 4.92 11.83
C PRO A 265 12.92 3.53 11.28
N LEU A 266 13.22 3.32 10.00
CA LEU A 266 12.76 2.15 9.24
C LEU A 266 13.23 0.79 9.78
N LEU A 267 14.25 0.77 10.66
CA LEU A 267 14.60 -0.41 11.45
C LEU A 267 13.36 -0.97 12.19
N SER A 268 12.43 -0.12 12.65
CA SER A 268 11.17 -0.50 13.29
C SER A 268 10.22 -1.35 12.42
N VAL A 269 10.39 -1.29 11.10
CA VAL A 269 9.68 -2.17 10.15
C VAL A 269 10.47 -3.45 9.92
N ALA A 270 11.80 -3.33 9.80
CA ALA A 270 12.71 -4.43 9.54
C ALA A 270 12.77 -5.49 10.65
N ILE A 271 12.54 -5.13 11.92
CA ILE A 271 12.62 -6.03 13.10
C ILE A 271 11.73 -7.29 13.06
N ARG A 272 10.80 -7.38 12.10
CA ARG A 272 10.00 -8.61 11.89
C ARG A 272 10.79 -9.71 11.17
N ASP A 273 11.84 -9.34 10.46
CA ASP A 273 12.75 -10.24 9.75
C ASP A 273 14.16 -10.06 10.33
N GLU A 274 14.65 -11.08 11.03
CA GLU A 274 15.95 -11.03 11.70
C GLU A 274 17.11 -10.72 10.74
N LYS A 275 17.06 -11.22 9.50
CA LYS A 275 18.12 -10.99 8.51
C LYS A 275 18.07 -9.57 7.96
N LEU A 276 16.90 -8.98 7.83
CA LEU A 276 16.76 -7.59 7.42
C LEU A 276 17.14 -6.64 8.55
N ALA A 277 16.72 -6.93 9.78
CA ALA A 277 17.13 -6.18 10.97
C ALA A 277 18.66 -6.21 11.14
N LEU A 278 19.29 -7.38 10.95
CA LEU A 278 20.73 -7.53 10.95
C LEU A 278 21.40 -6.64 9.90
N TRP A 279 20.89 -6.63 8.67
CA TRP A 279 21.40 -5.77 7.61
C TRP A 279 21.31 -4.29 8.00
N PHE A 280 20.17 -3.83 8.55
CA PHE A 280 20.02 -2.45 9.02
C PHE A 280 21.10 -2.09 10.07
N LEU A 281 21.29 -2.97 11.05
CA LEU A 281 22.27 -2.76 12.13
C LEU A 281 23.71 -2.79 11.61
N ASP A 282 24.03 -3.66 10.64
CA ASP A 282 25.34 -3.69 9.98
C ASP A 282 25.62 -2.40 9.17
N HIS A 283 24.57 -1.66 8.80
CA HIS A 283 24.65 -0.38 8.08
C HIS A 283 24.45 0.85 8.98
N GLY A 284 24.62 0.68 10.30
CA GLY A 284 24.63 1.79 11.26
C GLY A 284 23.25 2.28 11.70
N ALA A 285 22.19 1.49 11.49
CA ALA A 285 20.90 1.76 12.11
C ALA A 285 21.02 1.68 13.63
N ASP A 286 20.61 2.75 14.31
CA ASP A 286 20.59 2.85 15.76
C ASP A 286 19.24 2.32 16.29
N PRO A 287 19.22 1.22 17.05
CA PRO A 287 18.00 0.70 17.67
C PRO A 287 17.35 1.68 18.66
N ASN A 288 18.07 2.70 19.13
CA ASN A 288 17.61 3.72 20.07
C ASN A 288 17.21 5.03 19.37
N ALA A 289 17.35 5.16 18.05
CA ALA A 289 16.98 6.39 17.35
C ALA A 289 15.48 6.67 17.54
N GLU A 290 15.18 7.84 18.10
CA GLU A 290 13.83 8.20 18.54
C GLU A 290 13.11 9.09 17.52
N CYS A 291 11.80 8.89 17.39
CA CYS A 291 10.90 9.96 16.98
C CYS A 291 10.37 10.68 18.23
N ASP A 292 9.33 11.50 18.11
CA ASP A 292 8.71 12.13 19.27
C ASP A 292 8.30 11.09 20.31
N TYR A 293 8.15 11.55 21.56
CA TYR A 293 7.69 10.73 22.66
C TYR A 293 8.65 9.64 23.16
N ASP A 294 9.95 9.72 22.81
CA ASP A 294 10.93 8.66 23.12
C ASP A 294 10.47 7.32 22.56
N TYR A 295 9.99 7.31 21.31
CA TYR A 295 9.52 6.10 20.65
C TYR A 295 10.54 5.64 19.62
N THR A 296 11.06 4.42 19.81
CA THR A 296 12.27 3.92 19.11
C THR A 296 12.00 2.61 18.37
N PRO A 297 12.87 2.16 17.44
CA PRO A 297 12.79 0.82 16.88
C PRO A 297 12.76 -0.28 17.97
N LEU A 298 13.51 -0.10 19.07
CA LEU A 298 13.51 -1.03 20.19
C LEU A 298 12.18 -1.03 20.96
N SER A 299 11.50 0.12 21.09
CA SER A 299 10.13 0.20 21.62
C SER A 299 9.16 -0.66 20.81
N VAL A 300 9.20 -0.56 19.47
CA VAL A 300 8.36 -1.38 18.58
C VAL A 300 8.72 -2.86 18.70
N ALA A 301 10.01 -3.18 18.88
CA ALA A 301 10.48 -4.54 19.03
C ALA A 301 9.89 -5.24 20.26
N MET A 302 9.73 -4.53 21.38
CA MET A 302 9.10 -5.06 22.60
C MET A 302 7.70 -5.59 22.35
N VAL A 303 6.95 -5.00 21.41
CA VAL A 303 5.59 -5.46 21.06
C VAL A 303 5.64 -6.52 19.96
N LYS A 304 6.43 -6.28 18.89
CA LYS A 304 6.25 -6.99 17.62
C LYS A 304 7.37 -7.95 17.22
N ALA A 305 8.61 -7.76 17.69
CA ALA A 305 9.75 -8.57 17.25
C ALA A 305 9.79 -9.96 17.93
N SER A 306 10.62 -10.87 17.44
CA SER A 306 10.95 -12.11 18.15
C SER A 306 11.97 -11.83 19.27
N PHE A 307 12.05 -12.70 20.29
CA PHE A 307 13.11 -12.57 21.29
C PHE A 307 14.53 -12.61 20.69
N ALA A 308 14.73 -13.33 19.58
CA ALA A 308 16.02 -13.38 18.89
C ALA A 308 16.38 -12.01 18.28
N THR A 309 15.44 -11.37 17.56
CA THR A 309 15.66 -10.02 17.04
C THR A 309 15.84 -9.00 18.17
N ILE A 310 15.13 -9.12 19.29
CA ILE A 310 15.33 -8.24 20.46
C ILE A 310 16.77 -8.36 20.96
N LYS A 311 17.27 -9.59 21.15
CA LYS A 311 18.67 -9.80 21.54
C LYS A 311 19.64 -9.18 20.54
N LEU A 312 19.41 -9.41 19.24
CA LEU A 312 20.22 -8.82 18.18
C LEU A 312 20.29 -7.29 18.29
N LEU A 313 19.17 -6.59 18.55
CA LEU A 313 19.19 -5.14 18.73
C LEU A 313 20.06 -4.72 19.92
N PHE A 314 19.94 -5.41 21.07
CA PHE A 314 20.79 -5.14 22.23
C PHE A 314 22.27 -5.46 21.98
N ASP A 315 22.57 -6.52 21.22
CA ASP A 315 23.93 -6.90 20.84
C ASP A 315 24.55 -5.87 19.87
N ARG A 316 23.73 -5.03 19.23
CA ARG A 316 24.10 -3.98 18.28
C ARG A 316 23.85 -2.56 18.81
N GLY A 317 23.99 -2.37 20.12
CA GLY A 317 23.95 -1.04 20.74
C GLY A 317 22.59 -0.62 21.31
N GLY A 318 21.58 -1.49 21.26
CA GLY A 318 20.30 -1.26 21.93
C GLY A 318 20.47 -1.10 23.45
N SER A 319 19.80 -0.10 24.00
CA SER A 319 19.87 0.27 25.41
C SER A 319 18.49 0.22 26.04
N ALA A 320 18.44 -0.23 27.29
CA ALA A 320 17.19 -0.31 28.05
C ALA A 320 16.73 1.07 28.58
N GLU A 321 17.62 2.08 28.56
CA GLU A 321 17.37 3.43 29.06
C GLU A 321 16.48 4.27 28.12
N HIS A 322 16.35 3.85 26.86
CA HIS A 322 15.56 4.56 25.85
C HIS A 322 14.26 3.82 25.54
N GLY A 323 13.29 4.52 24.98
CA GLY A 323 12.14 3.86 24.38
C GLY A 323 11.07 3.38 25.35
N GLN A 324 11.17 3.69 26.65
CA GLN A 324 10.22 3.30 27.70
C GLN A 324 9.81 1.80 27.64
N LEU A 325 10.80 0.90 27.47
CA LEU A 325 10.58 -0.50 27.09
C LEU A 325 9.62 -1.28 28.01
N LEU A 326 9.57 -0.97 29.30
CA LEU A 326 8.64 -1.61 30.25
C LEU A 326 7.17 -1.39 29.88
N HIS A 327 6.82 -0.19 29.41
CA HIS A 327 5.46 0.12 28.97
C HIS A 327 5.08 -0.67 27.73
N HIS A 328 6.01 -0.80 26.77
CA HIS A 328 5.75 -1.52 25.53
C HIS A 328 5.72 -3.04 25.74
N VAL A 329 6.56 -3.61 26.61
CA VAL A 329 6.45 -5.04 26.93
C VAL A 329 5.16 -5.36 27.68
N ALA A 330 4.62 -4.41 28.47
CA ALA A 330 3.39 -4.61 29.24
C ALA A 330 2.15 -4.93 28.38
N VAL A 331 2.14 -4.47 27.13
CA VAL A 331 1.07 -4.74 26.16
C VAL A 331 1.39 -5.87 25.17
N ARG A 332 2.52 -6.56 25.35
CA ARG A 332 2.95 -7.64 24.45
C ARG A 332 2.05 -8.87 24.62
N GLN A 333 1.48 -9.36 23.52
CA GLN A 333 0.58 -10.53 23.49
C GLN A 333 1.25 -11.84 23.02
N LYS A 334 2.59 -11.84 22.87
CA LYS A 334 3.35 -13.01 22.43
C LYS A 334 3.71 -13.93 23.62
N PRO A 335 3.84 -15.25 23.41
CA PRO A 335 4.10 -16.22 24.48
C PRO A 335 5.47 -16.03 25.16
N ASP A 336 6.41 -15.33 24.52
CA ASP A 336 7.73 -15.01 25.06
C ASP A 336 7.75 -13.73 25.92
N ARG A 337 6.59 -13.12 26.24
CA ARG A 337 6.52 -11.81 26.93
C ARG A 337 7.20 -11.78 28.29
N ILE A 338 7.07 -12.81 29.11
CA ILE A 338 7.77 -12.90 30.39
C ILE A 338 9.29 -13.03 30.19
N LYS A 339 9.70 -13.76 29.16
CA LYS A 339 11.13 -13.89 28.80
C LYS A 339 11.73 -12.55 28.38
N VAL A 340 10.98 -11.76 27.59
CA VAL A 340 11.38 -10.40 27.19
C VAL A 340 11.42 -9.46 28.40
N LEU A 341 10.38 -9.46 29.23
CA LEU A 341 10.29 -8.64 30.44
C LEU A 341 11.49 -8.87 31.37
N ASN A 342 11.75 -10.14 31.73
CA ASN A 342 12.87 -10.49 32.60
C ASN A 342 14.21 -10.09 31.99
N PHE A 343 14.34 -10.18 30.66
CA PHE A 343 15.56 -9.77 29.97
C PHE A 343 15.81 -8.26 30.08
N ILE A 344 14.80 -7.42 29.86
CA ILE A 344 14.98 -5.96 29.94
C ILE A 344 15.10 -5.46 31.39
N LEU A 345 14.46 -6.12 32.36
CA LEU A 345 14.68 -5.85 33.78
C LEU A 345 16.12 -6.16 34.19
N LYS A 346 16.67 -7.28 33.74
CA LYS A 346 18.10 -7.60 33.96
C LYS A 346 19.04 -6.60 33.29
N LYS A 347 18.61 -5.95 32.21
CA LYS A 347 19.34 -4.87 31.53
C LYS A 347 19.18 -3.50 32.22
N GLY A 348 18.40 -3.41 33.29
CA GLY A 348 18.22 -2.19 34.06
C GLY A 348 17.14 -1.24 33.53
N ALA A 349 16.18 -1.73 32.74
CA ALA A 349 15.12 -0.88 32.16
C ALA A 349 14.45 0.01 33.24
N PRO A 350 14.50 1.34 33.09
CA PRO A 350 13.99 2.27 34.10
C PRO A 350 12.47 2.44 33.98
N GLY A 351 11.88 3.19 34.92
CA GLY A 351 10.49 3.63 34.81
C GLY A 351 9.45 2.61 35.28
N MET A 352 9.81 1.68 36.18
CA MET A 352 8.88 0.73 36.80
C MET A 352 7.60 1.38 37.36
N ASN A 353 7.78 2.54 38.00
CA ASN A 353 6.74 3.29 38.73
C ASN A 353 6.56 4.71 38.16
N ARG A 354 6.88 4.90 36.89
CA ARG A 354 6.75 6.18 36.20
C ARG A 354 5.62 6.08 35.20
N LEU A 355 4.81 7.13 35.07
CA LEU A 355 3.81 7.18 34.00
C LEU A 355 4.49 7.36 32.64
N LEU A 356 3.85 6.82 31.60
CA LEU A 356 4.31 6.99 30.22
C LEU A 356 4.54 8.48 29.91
N HIS A 357 5.69 8.80 29.31
CA HIS A 357 6.17 10.14 28.96
C HIS A 357 6.42 11.11 30.11
N GLN A 358 6.23 10.74 31.37
CA GLN A 358 6.38 11.64 32.53
C GLN A 358 7.78 12.26 32.68
N HIS A 359 8.81 11.60 32.14
CA HIS A 359 10.17 12.12 32.12
C HIS A 359 10.39 13.26 31.09
N ARG A 360 9.39 13.54 30.24
CA ARG A 360 9.36 14.63 29.24
C ARG A 360 8.10 15.48 29.43
N PRO A 361 8.15 16.55 30.23
CA PRO A 361 6.97 17.34 30.60
C PRO A 361 6.12 17.83 29.41
N ALA A 362 6.74 18.27 28.31
CA ALA A 362 6.02 18.71 27.12
C ALA A 362 5.15 17.60 26.50
N ASN A 363 5.66 16.37 26.47
CA ASN A 363 5.00 15.21 25.90
C ASN A 363 3.93 14.64 26.83
N TYR A 364 4.20 14.68 28.15
CA TYR A 364 3.22 14.29 29.16
C TYR A 364 1.97 15.19 29.08
N LEU A 365 2.16 16.52 29.04
CA LEU A 365 1.06 17.48 29.00
C LEU A 365 0.22 17.38 27.73
N SER A 366 0.83 17.09 26.57
CA SER A 366 0.08 16.95 25.32
C SER A 366 -0.78 15.68 25.27
N LEU A 367 -0.48 14.68 26.10
CA LEU A 367 -1.15 13.38 26.13
C LEU A 367 -1.84 13.07 27.47
N GLU A 368 -1.92 14.03 28.39
CA GLU A 368 -2.47 13.81 29.74
C GLU A 368 -3.90 13.27 29.70
N SER A 369 -4.71 13.76 28.75
CA SER A 369 -6.08 13.31 28.53
C SER A 369 -6.20 11.89 27.93
N ALA A 370 -5.09 11.25 27.56
CA ALA A 370 -5.08 9.92 26.96
C ALA A 370 -4.98 8.76 27.98
N GLY A 371 -4.88 9.04 29.29
CA GLY A 371 -4.72 7.99 30.30
C GLY A 371 -3.33 7.35 30.26
N LEU A 372 -2.30 8.16 30.49
CA LEU A 372 -0.92 7.73 30.62
C LEU A 372 -0.76 6.90 31.89
N ASP A 373 -0.40 5.64 31.70
CA ASP A 373 -0.31 4.61 32.75
C ASP A 373 1.14 4.30 33.11
N THR A 374 1.35 3.69 34.29
CA THR A 374 2.57 2.92 34.59
C THR A 374 2.61 1.63 33.77
N PRO A 375 3.75 0.92 33.68
CA PRO A 375 3.78 -0.42 33.09
C PRO A 375 2.77 -1.39 33.71
N LEU A 376 2.54 -1.28 35.02
CA LEU A 376 1.54 -2.08 35.74
C LEU A 376 0.11 -1.68 35.35
N GLY A 377 -0.20 -0.38 35.27
CA GLY A 377 -1.51 0.11 34.80
C GLY A 377 -1.82 -0.37 33.38
N MET A 378 -0.84 -0.31 32.48
CA MET A 378 -0.99 -0.84 31.12
C MET A 378 -1.25 -2.36 31.10
N ALA A 379 -0.56 -3.12 31.95
CA ALA A 379 -0.77 -4.57 32.09
C ALA A 379 -2.17 -4.88 32.64
N ALA A 380 -2.66 -4.09 33.61
CA ALA A 380 -4.02 -4.20 34.14
C ALA A 380 -5.07 -3.94 33.05
N ARG A 381 -4.90 -2.86 32.29
CA ARG A 381 -5.79 -2.44 31.19
C ARG A 381 -5.95 -3.50 30.09
N VAL A 382 -4.86 -4.16 29.71
CA VAL A 382 -4.89 -5.22 28.68
C VAL A 382 -5.10 -6.63 29.26
N GLY A 383 -5.26 -6.75 30.58
CA GLY A 383 -5.46 -8.01 31.28
C GLY A 383 -4.26 -8.96 31.25
N ALA A 384 -3.03 -8.44 31.13
CA ALA A 384 -1.80 -9.23 31.14
C ALA A 384 -1.40 -9.64 32.57
N LEU A 385 -2.15 -10.59 33.14
CA LEU A 385 -2.00 -11.06 34.53
C LEU A 385 -0.58 -11.56 34.85
N ASP A 386 0.02 -12.30 33.92
CA ASP A 386 1.38 -12.82 34.06
C ASP A 386 2.43 -11.70 34.11
N ILE A 387 2.29 -10.67 33.29
CA ILE A 387 3.15 -9.49 33.33
C ILE A 387 2.94 -8.71 34.63
N ALA A 388 1.70 -8.42 35.00
CA ALA A 388 1.38 -7.69 36.23
C ALA A 388 1.99 -8.37 37.45
N GLN A 389 1.84 -9.69 37.55
CA GLN A 389 2.44 -10.50 38.60
C GLN A 389 3.96 -10.35 38.68
N HIS A 390 4.66 -10.32 37.54
CA HIS A 390 6.12 -10.17 37.49
C HIS A 390 6.55 -8.74 37.82
N LEU A 391 5.83 -7.73 37.34
CA LEU A 391 6.11 -6.33 37.65
C LEU A 391 5.96 -6.07 39.16
N LEU A 392 4.87 -6.55 39.77
CA LEU A 392 4.62 -6.44 41.21
C LEU A 392 5.72 -7.11 42.05
N ARG A 393 6.14 -8.32 41.67
CA ARG A 393 7.27 -9.03 42.32
C ARG A 393 8.60 -8.27 42.20
N HIS A 394 8.73 -7.39 41.22
CA HIS A 394 9.90 -6.55 40.99
C HIS A 394 9.72 -5.10 41.48
N GLY A 395 8.73 -4.85 42.34
CA GLY A 395 8.55 -3.57 43.03
C GLY A 395 7.71 -2.54 42.27
N ALA A 396 6.87 -2.98 41.32
CA ALA A 396 5.84 -2.11 40.77
C ALA A 396 4.84 -1.73 41.87
N ASP A 397 4.53 -0.44 41.96
CA ASP A 397 3.62 0.14 42.94
C ASP A 397 2.19 0.18 42.35
N PRO A 398 1.24 -0.60 42.90
CA PRO A 398 -0.13 -0.64 42.42
C PRO A 398 -0.97 0.56 42.87
N THR A 399 -0.41 1.48 43.67
CA THR A 399 -1.11 2.66 44.21
C THR A 399 -0.93 3.92 43.37
N ILE A 400 -0.16 3.83 42.27
CA ILE A 400 0.08 4.97 41.38
C ILE A 400 -1.10 5.16 40.45
N ARG A 401 -1.70 6.35 40.52
CA ARG A 401 -2.78 6.76 39.63
C ARG A 401 -2.24 7.14 38.26
N ASN A 402 -2.99 6.78 37.23
CA ASN A 402 -2.74 7.24 35.86
C ASN A 402 -3.07 8.73 35.70
N SER A 403 -2.84 9.29 34.52
CA SER A 403 -3.10 10.72 34.27
C SER A 403 -4.58 11.13 34.33
N LEU A 404 -5.53 10.19 34.32
CA LEU A 404 -6.97 10.43 34.52
C LEU A 404 -7.39 10.27 35.99
N GLY A 405 -6.47 9.85 36.86
CA GLY A 405 -6.74 9.63 38.28
C GLY A 405 -7.12 8.20 38.63
N ASP A 406 -7.15 7.26 37.69
CA ASP A 406 -7.53 5.87 37.95
C ASP A 406 -6.34 5.05 38.46
N LEU A 407 -6.59 4.15 39.41
CA LEU A 407 -5.63 3.12 39.81
C LEU A 407 -5.62 1.95 38.81
N PRO A 408 -4.54 1.15 38.77
CA PRO A 408 -4.51 -0.11 38.03
C PRO A 408 -5.69 -1.04 38.40
N ILE A 409 -6.10 -1.04 39.67
CA ILE A 409 -7.24 -1.85 40.15
C ILE A 409 -8.58 -1.31 39.63
N ASP A 410 -8.77 0.00 39.61
CA ASP A 410 -9.98 0.64 39.05
C ASP A 410 -10.13 0.28 37.57
N THR A 411 -9.00 0.25 36.84
CA THR A 411 -8.98 -0.17 35.44
C THR A 411 -9.32 -1.66 35.28
N ALA A 412 -8.83 -2.53 36.16
CA ALA A 412 -9.14 -3.95 36.15
C ALA A 412 -10.63 -4.22 36.45
N GLU A 413 -11.21 -3.48 37.39
CA GLU A 413 -12.65 -3.52 37.71
C GLU A 413 -13.50 -3.07 36.52
N TYR A 414 -13.15 -1.96 35.87
CA TYR A 414 -13.85 -1.45 34.69
C TYR A 414 -13.92 -2.49 33.56
N HIS A 415 -12.84 -3.25 33.35
CA HIS A 415 -12.78 -4.33 32.35
C HIS A 415 -13.29 -5.69 32.87
N ASN A 416 -13.85 -5.74 34.09
CA ASN A 416 -14.34 -6.94 34.75
C ASN A 416 -13.31 -8.09 34.82
N ASN A 417 -12.04 -7.75 35.04
CA ASN A 417 -10.95 -8.71 35.14
C ASN A 417 -10.70 -9.10 36.61
N LEU A 418 -11.51 -10.04 37.11
CA LEU A 418 -11.51 -10.45 38.52
C LEU A 418 -10.16 -11.02 38.98
N ASP A 419 -9.45 -11.76 38.12
CA ASP A 419 -8.13 -12.31 38.45
C ASP A 419 -7.10 -11.19 38.66
N MET A 420 -7.16 -10.14 37.84
CA MET A 420 -6.29 -8.97 37.98
C MET A 420 -6.64 -8.17 39.24
N VAL A 421 -7.92 -8.01 39.56
CA VAL A 421 -8.36 -7.35 40.81
C VAL A 421 -7.86 -8.12 42.02
N ALA A 422 -8.01 -9.45 42.03
CA ALA A 422 -7.51 -10.30 43.11
C ALA A 422 -6.00 -10.17 43.28
N LEU A 423 -5.24 -10.22 42.18
CA LEU A 423 -3.79 -10.04 42.19
C LEU A 423 -3.38 -8.67 42.75
N LEU A 424 -4.01 -7.59 42.29
CA LEU A 424 -3.68 -6.24 42.76
C LEU A 424 -4.03 -6.05 44.25
N THR A 425 -5.14 -6.66 44.70
CA THR A 425 -5.56 -6.65 46.11
C THR A 425 -4.56 -7.39 47.01
N GLU A 426 -4.00 -8.52 46.55
CA GLU A 426 -2.95 -9.26 47.26
C GLU A 426 -1.70 -8.38 47.51
N TYR A 427 -1.41 -7.47 46.57
CA TYR A 427 -0.32 -6.51 46.68
C TYR A 427 -0.73 -5.17 47.33
N GLY A 428 -1.87 -5.14 48.03
CA GLY A 428 -2.30 -4.00 48.86
C GLY A 428 -3.00 -2.88 48.11
N ALA A 429 -3.41 -3.08 46.86
CA ALA A 429 -4.22 -2.10 46.13
C ALA A 429 -5.68 -2.12 46.61
N THR A 430 -6.28 -0.95 46.77
CA THR A 430 -7.71 -0.79 47.11
C THR A 430 -8.37 0.11 46.07
N SER A 431 -9.55 -0.30 45.58
CA SER A 431 -10.34 0.48 44.63
C SER A 431 -10.72 1.85 45.18
N SER A 432 -10.78 2.83 44.29
CA SER A 432 -11.26 4.18 44.60
C SER A 432 -12.77 4.24 44.83
N ASN A 433 -13.51 3.18 44.44
CA ASN A 433 -14.97 3.15 44.42
C ASN A 433 -15.62 2.50 45.67
N HIS A 434 -14.86 2.27 46.75
CA HIS A 434 -15.34 1.65 47.99
C HIS A 434 -15.00 2.43 49.26
#